data_AF-K1L4T4-F1
#
_entry.id   AF-K1L4T4-F1
#
_cell.length_a   1.000
_cell.length_b   1.000
_cell.length_c   1.000
_cell.angle_alpha   90.00
_cell.angle_beta   90.00
_cell.angle_gamma   90.00
#
_symmetry.space_group_name_H-M   'P 1'
#
loop_
_entity.id
_entity.type
_entity.pdbx_description
1 polymer ?
#
loop_
_entity_poly.entity_id
_entity_poly.type
_entity_poly.pdbx_seq_one_letter_code
_entity_poly.pdbx_strand_id
1 'polypeptide(L)' 'MNNQNSIVGIFLGFLTGVIWLLLALLGFITDFLTLIGLGGALGNILNILIALIGFLTFIWFGICLFKKAWHYCRGHKPGC' A
#
# COMPACT_ATOMS: atom_id res chain seq x y z
N MET A 1 -2.47 -7.92 27.53
CA MET A 1 -2.77 -6.69 26.77
C MET A 1 -1.73 -6.55 25.66
N ASN A 2 -2.15 -6.54 24.37
CA ASN A 2 -1.49 -5.91 23.19
C ASN A 2 -1.77 -6.58 21.82
N ASN A 3 -3.01 -6.99 21.54
CA ASN A 3 -3.38 -7.39 20.17
C ASN A 3 -3.80 -6.19 19.27
N GLN A 4 -3.93 -4.99 19.85
CA GLN A 4 -4.31 -3.76 19.14
C GLN A 4 -3.16 -3.24 18.25
N ASN A 5 -1.91 -3.30 18.73
CA ASN A 5 -0.74 -2.79 17.99
C ASN A 5 -0.49 -3.54 16.67
N SER A 6 -0.79 -4.85 16.62
CA SER A 6 -0.61 -5.65 15.41
C SER A 6 -1.67 -5.36 14.33
N ILE A 7 -2.87 -4.92 14.71
CA ILE A 7 -3.92 -4.57 13.73
C ILE A 7 -3.65 -3.18 13.17
N VAL A 8 -3.32 -2.23 14.04
CA VAL A 8 -3.00 -0.85 13.64
C VAL A 8 -1.80 -0.82 12.68
N GLY A 9 -0.75 -1.61 12.92
CA GLY A 9 0.40 -1.68 12.00
C GLY A 9 0.06 -2.19 10.60
N ILE A 10 -0.80 -3.21 10.49
CA ILE A 10 -1.23 -3.74 9.18
C ILE A 10 -2.14 -2.74 8.47
N PHE A 11 -3.02 -2.06 9.22
CA PHE A 11 -3.92 -1.05 8.68
C PHE A 11 -3.17 0.20 8.20
N LEU A 12 -2.19 0.68 8.97
CA LEU A 12 -1.30 1.77 8.57
C LEU A 12 -0.47 1.40 7.34
N GLY A 13 0.03 0.15 7.27
CA GLY A 13 0.73 -0.39 6.11
C GLY A 13 -0.14 -0.45 4.84
N PHE A 14 -1.43 -0.76 4.98
CA PHE A 14 -2.38 -0.68 3.88
C PHE A 14 -2.69 0.76 3.49
N LEU A 15 -2.96 1.62 4.48
CA LEU A 15 -3.29 3.03 4.25
C LEU A 15 -2.13 3.76 3.57
N THR A 16 -0.88 3.49 3.97
CA THR A 16 0.30 4.04 3.28
C THR A 16 0.39 3.53 1.84
N GLY A 17 0.11 2.25 1.58
CA GLY A 17 0.05 1.72 0.22
C GLY A 17 -1.03 2.38 -0.64
N VAL A 18 -2.22 2.63 -0.09
CA VAL A 18 -3.32 3.36 -0.76
C VAL A 18 -2.91 4.79 -1.08
N ILE A 19 -2.33 5.50 -0.11
CA ILE A 19 -1.87 6.88 -0.29
C ILE A 19 -0.78 6.93 -1.36
N TRP A 20 0.14 5.97 -1.37
CA TRP A 20 1.21 5.88 -2.37
C TRP A 20 0.67 5.64 -3.76
N LEU A 21 -0.29 4.73 -3.90
CA LEU A 21 -0.96 4.45 -5.18
C LEU A 21 -1.74 5.68 -5.68
N LEU A 22 -2.42 6.39 -4.77
CA LEU A 22 -3.15 7.62 -5.09
C LEU A 22 -2.19 8.73 -5.56
N LEU A 23 -1.06 8.92 -4.88
CA LEU A 23 -0.02 9.88 -5.29
C LEU A 23 0.59 9.53 -6.65
N ALA A 24 0.80 8.24 -6.91
CA ALA A 24 1.29 7.76 -8.19
C ALA A 24 0.27 8.01 -9.32
N LEU A 25 -1.01 7.70 -9.07
CA LEU A 25 -2.13 7.95 -10.00
C LEU A 25 -2.34 9.42 -10.30
N LEU A 26 -2.16 10.29 -9.29
CA LEU A 26 -2.27 11.74 -9.44
C LEU A 26 -1.10 12.35 -10.23
N GLY A 27 -0.10 11.54 -10.60
CA GLY A 27 1.09 12.00 -11.32
C GLY A 27 2.03 12.85 -10.47
N PHE A 28 1.78 12.97 -9.17
CA PHE A 28 2.56 13.81 -8.25
C PHE A 28 4.02 13.38 -8.18
N ILE A 29 4.26 12.06 -8.22
CA ILE A 29 5.62 11.48 -8.25
C ILE A 29 6.33 11.90 -9.54
N THR A 30 5.62 11.87 -10.67
CA THR A 30 6.16 12.25 -11.97
C THR A 30 6.47 13.75 -12.03
N ASP A 31 5.59 14.58 -11.50
CA ASP A 31 5.78 16.04 -11.42
C ASP A 31 6.98 16.40 -10.54
N PHE A 32 7.13 15.77 -9.37
CA PHE A 32 8.28 15.95 -8.49
C PHE A 32 9.61 15.47 -9.11
N LEU A 33 9.62 14.33 -9.81
CA LEU A 33 10.82 13.86 -10.50
C LEU A 33 11.23 14.79 -11.64
N THR A 34 10.25 15.35 -12.34
CA THR A 34 10.49 16.33 -13.41
C THR A 34 11.00 17.65 -12.82
N LEU A 35 10.45 18.08 -11.69
CA LEU A 35 10.85 19.29 -10.96
C LEU A 35 12.28 19.20 -10.39
N ILE A 36 12.71 18.02 -9.95
CA ILE A 36 14.10 17.77 -9.48
C ILE A 36 15.11 17.76 -10.65
N GLY A 37 14.67 17.94 -11.89
CA GLY A 37 15.55 17.93 -13.06
C GLY A 37 15.92 16.51 -13.52
N LEU A 38 15.27 15.49 -12.96
CA LEU A 38 15.35 14.10 -13.41
C LEU A 38 14.36 13.81 -14.55
N GLY A 39 14.05 14.83 -15.37
CA GLY A 39 13.16 14.71 -16.52
C GLY A 39 13.81 13.88 -17.64
N GLY A 40 13.06 12.91 -18.18
CA GLY A 40 13.49 12.08 -19.31
C GLY A 40 13.44 10.57 -19.02
N ALA A 41 14.29 9.79 -19.70
CA ALA A 41 14.26 8.32 -19.63
C ALA A 41 14.49 7.77 -18.22
N LEU A 42 15.39 8.39 -17.43
CA LEU A 42 15.67 7.99 -16.05
C LEU A 42 14.49 8.25 -15.12
N GLY A 43 13.84 9.41 -15.25
CA GLY A 43 12.64 9.74 -14.49
C GLY A 43 11.49 8.78 -14.79
N ASN A 44 11.33 8.39 -16.05
CA ASN A 44 10.30 7.42 -16.43
C ASN A 44 10.55 6.02 -15.86
N ILE A 45 11.80 5.54 -15.88
CA ILE A 45 12.17 4.24 -15.29
C ILE A 45 11.94 4.24 -13.78
N LEU A 46 12.38 5.29 -13.08
CA LEU A 46 12.18 5.44 -11.65
C LEU A 46 10.70 5.54 -11.28
N ASN A 47 9.91 6.29 -12.06
CA ASN A 47 8.47 6.40 -11.86
C ASN A 47 7.77 5.04 -11.97
N ILE A 48 8.12 4.24 -12.99
CA ILE A 48 7.60 2.87 -13.15
C ILE A 48 8.03 1.99 -11.97
N LEU A 49 9.29 2.04 -11.54
CA LEU A 49 9.79 1.24 -10.43
C LEU A 49 9.07 1.58 -9.12
N ILE A 50 8.88 2.87 -8.85
CA ILE A 50 8.17 3.36 -7.65
C ILE A 50 6.69 2.98 -7.71
N ALA A 51 6.04 3.15 -8.86
CA ALA A 51 4.65 2.72 -9.05
C ALA A 51 4.50 1.21 -8.85
N LEU A 52 5.45 0.40 -9.34
CA LEU A 52 5.45 -1.05 -9.17
C LEU A 52 5.62 -1.45 -7.69
N ILE A 53 6.54 -0.82 -6.96
CA ILE A 53 6.74 -1.07 -5.52
C ILE A 53 5.50 -0.63 -4.71
N GLY A 54 4.94 0.54 -5.02
CA GLY A 54 3.69 1.02 -4.41
C GLY A 54 2.51 0.09 -4.66
N PHE A 55 2.40 -0.45 -5.87
CA PHE A 55 1.37 -1.42 -6.22
C PHE A 55 1.57 -2.76 -5.49
N LEU A 56 2.81 -3.24 -5.40
CA LEU A 56 3.12 -4.50 -4.74
C LEU A 56 2.87 -4.42 -3.22
N THR A 57 3.24 -3.31 -2.60
CA THR A 57 2.95 -3.05 -1.18
C THR A 57 1.44 -2.95 -0.93
N PHE A 58 0.69 -2.25 -1.79
CA PHE A 58 -0.77 -2.21 -1.72
C PHE A 58 -1.41 -3.60 -1.79
N ILE A 59 -1.00 -4.44 -2.75
CA ILE A 59 -1.51 -5.82 -2.87
C ILE A 59 -1.15 -6.65 -1.64
N TRP A 60 0.10 -6.61 -1.19
CA TRP A 60 0.56 -7.40 -0.05
C TRP A 60 -0.21 -7.04 1.22
N PHE A 61 -0.33 -5.75 1.53
CA PHE A 61 -1.09 -5.29 2.68
C PHE A 61 -2.59 -5.53 2.54
N GLY A 62 -3.15 -5.39 1.33
CA GLY A 62 -4.55 -5.69 1.04
C GLY A 62 -4.88 -7.16 1.29
N ILE A 63 -4.05 -8.09 0.80
CA ILE A 63 -4.20 -9.53 1.04
C ILE A 63 -4.03 -9.86 2.53
N CYS A 64 -3.06 -9.24 3.22
CA CYS A 64 -2.89 -9.43 4.67
C CYS A 64 -4.11 -8.97 5.46
N LEU A 65 -4.69 -7.81 5.13
CA LEU A 65 -5.95 -7.35 5.74
C LEU A 65 -7.10 -8.29 5.43
N PHE A 66 -7.26 -8.70 4.17
CA PHE A 66 -8.32 -9.62 3.77
C PHE A 66 -8.21 -10.94 4.50
N LYS A 67 -6.99 -11.50 4.60
CA LYS A 67 -6.73 -12.75 5.33
C LYS A 67 -7.03 -12.61 6.82
N LYS A 68 -6.66 -11.48 7.44
CA LYS A 68 -6.92 -11.24 8.87
C LYS A 68 -8.40 -10.99 9.15
N ALA A 69 -9.08 -10.21 8.31
CA ALA A 69 -10.53 -9.98 8.37
C ALA A 69 -11.29 -11.30 8.13
N TRP A 70 -10.88 -12.09 7.14
CA TRP A 70 -11.45 -13.40 6.86
C TRP A 70 -11.26 -14.38 8.01
N HIS A 71 -10.10 -14.37 8.68
CA HIS A 71 -9.87 -15.19 9.87
C HIS A 71 -10.70 -14.71 11.07
N TYR A 72 -11.00 -13.41 11.18
CA TYR A 72 -11.90 -12.88 12.20
C TYR A 72 -13.36 -13.27 11.91
N CYS A 73 -13.79 -13.17 10.66
CA CYS A 73 -15.14 -13.56 10.21
C CYS A 73 -15.36 -15.08 10.24
N ARG A 74 -14.38 -15.91 9.84
CA ARG A 74 -14.44 -17.38 9.97
C ARG A 74 -14.11 -17.91 11.37
N GLY A 75 -13.50 -17.09 12.21
CA GLY A 75 -13.25 -17.39 13.62
C GLY A 75 -14.53 -17.38 14.47
N HIS A 76 -15.60 -16.76 13.97
CA HIS A 76 -16.94 -16.96 14.50
C HIS A 76 -17.50 -18.26 13.91
N LYS A 77 -17.13 -19.42 14.48
CA LYS A 77 -18.10 -20.52 14.50
C LYS A 77 -19.23 -20.05 15.42
N PRO A 78 -20.47 -19.78 14.94
CA PRO A 78 -21.61 -19.78 15.82
C PRO A 78 -21.74 -21.22 16.33
N GLY A 79 -21.31 -21.41 17.56
CA GLY A 79 -21.24 -22.71 18.22
C GLY A 79 -21.55 -22.56 19.70
N CYS A 80 -22.63 -21.85 20.00
CA CYS A 80 -23.61 -22.16 21.03
C CYS A 80 -24.96 -21.64 20.54
#